data_AF-A0A7C4G3A3-F1
#
_entry.id   AF-A0A7C4G3A3-F1
#
_cell.length_a   1.000
_cell.length_b   1.000
_cell.length_c   1.000
_cell.angle_alpha   90.00
_cell.angle_beta   90.00
_cell.angle_gamma   90.00
#
_symmetry.space_group_name_H-M   'P 1'
#
loop_
_entity.id
_entity.type
_entity.pdbx_description
1 polymer ?
#
loop_
_entity_poly.entity_id
_entity_poly.type
_entity_poly.pdbx_seq_one_letter_code
_entity_poly.pdbx_strand_id
1 'polypeptide(L)'
;MYIEMAGGGILGQLPLSGACMMPVRPPRPCRASGCRNLVYGNELYCELHRASARLPDERPSAARRGYDYNWKKLRMMVLREKPLCEDPFDLHGDQPVIATEVDHIVPLSRGGENTLENLQALCKSCHSRKTRKEGVGGGKSLEITKKRPYGQSKNHAREMEVKG
;
A
#
# COMPACT_ATOMS: atom_id res chain seq x y z
N MET A 1 -22.36 -76.19 -55.12
CA MET A 1 -23.27 -75.74 -54.03
C MET A 1 -22.43 -74.74 -53.23
N TYR A 2 -22.24 -73.49 -53.70
CA TYR A 2 -23.14 -72.33 -53.53
C TYR A 2 -23.65 -72.24 -52.07
N ILE A 3 -23.19 -71.26 -51.27
CA ILE A 3 -23.92 -70.03 -50.81
C ILE A 3 -23.95 -70.08 -49.27
N GLU A 4 -23.71 -69.07 -48.43
CA GLU A 4 -23.54 -67.62 -48.56
C GLU A 4 -23.08 -67.04 -47.19
N MET A 5 -22.46 -65.84 -47.23
CA MET A 5 -22.68 -64.63 -46.38
C MET A 5 -22.68 -64.81 -44.83
N ALA A 6 -22.03 -63.97 -44.03
CA ALA A 6 -21.99 -62.52 -44.11
C ALA A 6 -20.83 -61.95 -43.29
N GLY A 7 -20.18 -60.93 -43.84
CA GLY A 7 -19.39 -59.98 -43.08
C GLY A 7 -20.29 -59.04 -42.28
N GLY A 8 -19.81 -58.65 -41.10
CA GLY A 8 -20.44 -57.66 -40.25
C GLY A 8 -19.36 -56.97 -39.43
N GLY A 9 -18.83 -55.88 -39.98
CA GLY A 9 -17.88 -55.03 -39.28
C GLY A 9 -18.51 -54.40 -38.05
N ILE A 10 -17.86 -54.56 -36.90
CA ILE A 10 -17.98 -53.59 -35.82
C ILE A 10 -16.71 -52.76 -35.83
N LEU A 11 -16.82 -51.58 -36.44
CA LEU A 11 -15.90 -50.48 -36.22
C LEU A 11 -15.92 -50.17 -34.72
N GLY A 12 -14.96 -50.75 -33.99
CA GLY A 12 -14.62 -50.35 -32.63
C GLY A 12 -14.15 -48.90 -32.69
N GLN A 13 -15.06 -48.01 -32.34
CA GLN A 13 -14.86 -46.56 -32.27
C GLN A 13 -13.62 -46.28 -31.41
N LEU A 14 -12.56 -45.74 -32.02
CA LEU A 14 -11.58 -44.99 -31.25
C LEU A 14 -12.33 -43.79 -30.66
N PRO A 15 -12.31 -43.56 -29.34
CA PRO A 15 -12.83 -42.31 -28.82
C PRO A 15 -11.91 -41.18 -29.29
N LEU A 16 -12.37 -40.44 -30.30
CA LEU A 16 -11.89 -39.10 -30.64
C LEU A 16 -12.34 -38.12 -29.55
N SER A 17 -11.84 -38.33 -28.33
CA SER A 17 -11.99 -37.38 -27.24
C SER A 17 -10.86 -36.36 -27.36
N GLY A 18 -11.08 -35.39 -28.24
CA GLY A 18 -10.29 -34.16 -28.31
C GLY A 18 -10.37 -33.39 -27.01
N ALA A 19 -9.43 -33.63 -26.10
CA ALA A 19 -9.03 -32.63 -25.13
C ALA A 19 -8.17 -31.61 -25.88
N CYS A 20 -8.67 -30.39 -26.06
CA CYS A 20 -7.80 -29.27 -26.45
C CYS A 20 -6.65 -29.21 -25.42
N MET A 21 -5.43 -29.59 -25.82
CA MET A 21 -4.24 -29.48 -24.98
C MET A 21 -4.04 -27.98 -24.68
N MET A 22 -4.53 -27.53 -23.53
CA MET A 22 -4.28 -26.18 -23.06
C MET A 22 -2.76 -26.04 -22.85
N PRO A 23 -2.10 -25.05 -23.46
CA PRO A 23 -0.65 -24.90 -23.34
C PRO A 23 -0.30 -24.72 -21.87
N VAL A 24 0.49 -25.66 -21.33
CA VAL A 24 1.02 -25.52 -19.99
C VAL A 24 2.00 -24.36 -19.96
N ARG A 25 1.96 -23.57 -18.88
CA ARG A 25 2.91 -22.47 -18.70
C ARG A 25 4.34 -23.03 -18.73
N PRO A 26 5.25 -22.48 -19.55
CA PRO A 26 6.62 -22.96 -19.62
C PRO A 26 7.31 -22.81 -18.26
N PRO A 27 8.29 -23.67 -17.95
CA PRO A 27 9.07 -23.55 -16.73
C PRO A 27 9.82 -22.21 -16.71
N ARG A 28 9.92 -21.60 -15.53
CA ARG A 28 10.60 -20.33 -15.30
C ARG A 28 11.77 -20.51 -14.35
N PRO A 29 12.80 -19.65 -14.36
CA PRO A 29 13.87 -19.74 -13.37
C PRO A 29 13.36 -19.43 -11.96
N CYS A 30 14.01 -20.03 -10.97
CA CYS A 30 13.84 -19.73 -9.55
C CYS A 30 14.05 -18.21 -9.30
N ARG A 31 13.22 -17.61 -8.43
CA ARG A 31 13.32 -16.18 -8.08
C ARG A 31 14.53 -15.85 -7.20
N ALA A 32 15.19 -16.85 -6.60
CA ALA A 32 16.39 -16.62 -5.80
C ALA A 32 17.51 -16.04 -6.67
N SER A 33 18.15 -14.96 -6.19
CA SER A 33 19.20 -14.26 -6.94
C SER A 33 20.31 -15.22 -7.33
N GLY A 34 20.64 -15.29 -8.63
CA GLY A 34 21.69 -16.16 -9.18
C GLY A 34 21.32 -17.63 -9.33
N CYS A 35 20.11 -18.07 -8.97
CA CYS A 35 19.69 -19.46 -9.14
C CYS A 35 19.15 -19.71 -10.56
N ARG A 36 19.71 -20.72 -11.24
CA ARG A 36 19.30 -21.13 -12.60
C ARG A 36 18.34 -22.32 -12.63
N ASN A 37 17.96 -22.85 -11.47
CA ASN A 37 17.05 -23.98 -11.38
C ASN A 37 15.66 -23.59 -11.89
N LEU A 38 15.02 -24.50 -12.62
CA LEU A 38 13.67 -24.30 -13.16
C LEU A 38 12.61 -24.64 -12.12
N VAL A 39 11.52 -23.86 -12.15
CA VAL A 39 10.31 -24.09 -11.36
C VAL A 39 9.13 -24.23 -12.31
N TYR A 40 8.19 -25.10 -11.93
CA TYR A 40 7.03 -25.46 -12.72
C TYR A 40 5.74 -24.91 -12.10
N GLY A 41 4.73 -24.65 -12.93
CA GLY A 41 3.43 -24.15 -12.46
C GLY A 41 3.52 -22.79 -11.75
N ASN A 42 3.06 -22.73 -10.50
CA ASN A 42 2.98 -21.51 -9.70
C ASN A 42 4.11 -21.37 -8.67
N GLU A 43 5.01 -22.35 -8.56
CA GLU A 43 6.14 -22.32 -7.63
C GLU A 43 7.09 -21.17 -7.93
N LEU A 44 7.43 -20.36 -6.91
CA LEU A 44 8.32 -19.20 -7.07
C LEU A 44 9.80 -19.55 -6.91
N TYR A 45 10.09 -20.61 -6.15
CA TYR A 45 11.42 -21.03 -5.75
C TYR A 45 11.58 -22.54 -5.96
N CYS A 46 12.81 -22.98 -6.29
CA CYS A 46 13.12 -24.41 -6.29
C CYS A 46 13.16 -24.96 -4.86
N GLU A 47 13.22 -26.28 -4.70
CA GLU A 47 13.23 -26.94 -3.39
C GLU A 47 14.29 -26.39 -2.44
N LEU A 48 15.52 -26.15 -2.95
CA LEU A 48 16.63 -25.55 -2.19
C LEU A 48 16.34 -24.13 -1.66
N HIS A 49 15.43 -23.38 -2.29
CA HIS A 49 15.13 -21.99 -1.98
C HIS A 49 13.69 -21.78 -1.50
N ARG A 50 12.96 -22.85 -1.19
CA ARG A 50 11.59 -22.75 -0.68
C ARG A 50 11.53 -21.92 0.60
N ALA A 51 12.53 -22.06 1.46
CA ALA A 51 12.68 -21.28 2.69
C ALA A 51 12.98 -19.78 2.46
N SER A 52 13.42 -19.39 1.25
CA SER A 52 13.64 -17.98 0.88
C SER A 52 12.33 -17.26 0.49
N ALA A 53 11.21 -17.98 0.43
CA ALA A 53 9.92 -17.35 0.25
C ALA A 53 9.62 -16.43 1.44
N ARG A 54 9.26 -15.17 1.14
CA ARG A 54 8.74 -14.27 2.17
C ARG A 54 7.47 -14.87 2.73
N LEU A 55 7.33 -14.84 4.06
CA LEU A 55 6.08 -15.20 4.71
C LEU A 55 4.95 -14.33 4.14
N PRO A 56 3.72 -14.87 4.05
CA PRO A 56 2.55 -14.09 3.68
C PRO A 56 2.47 -12.83 4.54
N ASP A 57 2.20 -11.68 3.91
CA ASP A 57 1.93 -10.44 4.64
C ASP A 57 0.55 -10.59 5.31
N GLU A 58 0.54 -10.82 6.62
CA GLU A 58 -0.69 -10.95 7.42
C GLU A 58 -1.33 -9.60 7.73
N ARG A 59 -0.74 -8.49 7.27
CA ARG A 59 -1.28 -7.16 7.53
C ARG A 59 -2.68 -7.03 6.93
N PRO A 60 -3.68 -6.59 7.71
CA PRO A 60 -5.02 -6.36 7.19
C PRO A 60 -5.01 -5.26 6.11
N SER A 61 -5.99 -5.37 5.20
CA SER A 61 -6.15 -4.41 4.11
C SER A 61 -6.26 -2.97 4.63
N ALA A 62 -5.90 -1.99 3.79
CA ALA A 62 -5.96 -0.57 4.17
C ALA A 62 -7.35 -0.17 4.69
N ALA A 63 -8.42 -0.62 4.04
CA ALA A 63 -9.79 -0.38 4.47
C ALA A 63 -10.07 -0.96 5.86
N ARG A 64 -9.66 -2.21 6.14
CA ARG A 64 -9.81 -2.83 7.47
C ARG A 64 -8.99 -2.12 8.55
N ARG A 65 -7.94 -1.40 8.16
CA ARG A 65 -7.14 -0.57 9.07
C ARG A 65 -7.73 0.83 9.30
N GLY A 66 -8.89 1.15 8.72
CA GLY A 66 -9.56 2.45 8.86
C GLY A 66 -9.29 3.45 7.74
N TYR A 67 -8.62 3.04 6.66
CA TYR A 67 -8.38 3.85 5.45
C TYR A 67 -9.40 3.50 4.35
N ASP A 68 -10.68 3.60 4.67
CA ASP A 68 -11.80 3.24 3.80
C ASP A 68 -12.26 4.40 2.88
N TYR A 69 -13.47 4.29 2.33
CA TYR A 69 -14.06 5.33 1.50
C TYR A 69 -14.37 6.63 2.28
N ASN A 70 -14.79 6.50 3.54
CA ASN A 70 -15.06 7.65 4.41
C ASN A 70 -13.76 8.41 4.71
N TRP A 71 -12.68 7.69 4.97
CA TRP A 71 -11.33 8.27 5.06
C TRP A 71 -10.96 9.05 3.81
N LYS A 72 -11.18 8.50 2.61
CA LYS A 72 -10.86 9.19 1.36
C LYS A 72 -11.64 10.51 1.22
N LYS A 73 -12.93 10.52 1.58
CA LYS A 73 -13.73 11.76 1.61
C LYS A 73 -13.19 12.77 2.61
N LEU A 74 -12.94 12.32 3.85
CA LEU A 74 -12.42 13.16 4.91
C LEU A 74 -11.07 13.80 4.54
N ARG A 75 -10.16 13.00 3.98
CA ARG A 75 -8.86 13.48 3.46
C ARG A 75 -9.03 14.61 2.45
N MET A 76 -9.96 14.48 1.51
CA MET A 76 -10.20 15.52 0.50
C MET A 76 -10.76 16.80 1.12
N MET A 77 -11.64 16.68 2.13
CA MET A 77 -12.16 17.84 2.86
C MET A 77 -11.04 18.56 3.63
N VAL A 78 -10.20 17.82 4.36
CA VAL A 78 -9.09 18.40 5.12
C VAL A 78 -8.10 19.12 4.21
N LEU A 79 -7.71 18.53 3.06
CA LEU A 79 -6.80 19.22 2.13
C LEU A 79 -7.41 20.47 1.49
N ARG A 80 -8.73 20.53 1.35
CA ARG A 80 -9.42 21.73 0.85
C ARG A 80 -9.46 22.84 1.89
N GLU A 81 -9.70 22.49 3.15
CA GLU A 81 -9.77 23.44 4.27
C GLU A 81 -8.38 23.90 4.72
N LYS A 82 -7.40 22.99 4.71
CA LYS A 82 -6.01 23.20 5.11
C LYS A 82 -5.05 22.89 3.94
N PRO A 83 -4.98 23.74 2.90
CA PRO A 83 -4.14 23.45 1.73
C PRO A 83 -2.63 23.67 1.95
N LEU A 84 -2.21 24.15 3.13
CA LEU A 84 -0.81 24.36 3.50
C LEU A 84 -0.38 23.36 4.58
N CYS A 85 0.90 23.01 4.54
CA CYS A 85 1.56 22.14 5.51
C CYS A 85 1.55 22.80 6.90
N GLU A 86 1.13 22.06 7.92
CA GLU A 86 1.19 22.50 9.33
C GLU A 86 2.63 22.54 9.89
N ASP A 87 3.59 21.98 9.16
CA ASP A 87 5.03 21.96 9.48
C ASP A 87 5.35 21.67 10.97
N PRO A 88 4.96 20.48 11.49
CA PRO A 88 5.18 20.14 12.90
C PRO A 88 6.67 19.97 13.27
N PHE A 89 7.58 20.11 12.31
CA PHE A 89 9.02 19.92 12.50
C PHE A 89 9.85 21.18 12.20
N ASP A 90 9.18 22.32 11.96
CA ASP A 90 9.77 23.61 11.56
C ASP A 90 10.81 23.45 10.43
N LEU A 91 10.47 22.67 9.40
CA LEU A 91 11.31 22.41 8.22
C LEU A 91 11.26 23.53 7.19
N HIS A 92 10.21 24.35 7.21
CA HIS A 92 9.91 25.34 6.18
C HIS A 92 10.03 26.78 6.69
N GLY A 93 10.10 26.96 8.02
CA GLY A 93 10.23 28.28 8.63
C GLY A 93 9.01 29.16 8.35
N ASP A 94 9.18 30.13 7.44
CA ASP A 94 8.11 31.05 7.01
C ASP A 94 7.59 30.79 5.61
N GLN A 95 8.16 29.81 4.91
CA GLN A 95 7.73 29.48 3.57
C GLN A 95 6.43 28.67 3.60
N PRO A 96 5.32 29.16 2.99
CA PRO A 96 4.11 28.38 2.88
C PRO A 96 4.34 27.24 1.88
N VAL A 97 4.28 26.01 2.36
CA VAL A 97 4.40 24.81 1.53
C VAL A 97 3.04 24.14 1.41
N ILE A 98 2.66 23.72 0.21
CA ILE A 98 1.38 23.07 -0.05
C ILE A 98 1.34 21.70 0.65
N ALA A 99 0.22 21.42 1.34
CA ALA A 99 -0.06 20.10 1.88
C ALA A 99 -0.54 19.17 0.77
N THR A 100 0.05 17.98 0.70
CA THR A 100 -0.33 16.95 -0.28
C THR A 100 -0.88 15.70 0.38
N GLU A 101 -0.60 15.52 1.68
CA GLU A 101 -0.97 14.37 2.48
C GLU A 101 -1.73 14.81 3.73
N VAL A 102 -2.57 13.91 4.24
CA VAL A 102 -3.25 14.07 5.52
C VAL A 102 -2.88 12.89 6.38
N ASP A 103 -2.50 13.17 7.62
CA ASP A 103 -2.01 12.16 8.53
C ASP A 103 -2.60 12.33 9.92
N HIS A 104 -2.68 11.23 10.66
CA HIS A 104 -3.26 11.21 12.00
C HIS A 104 -2.27 11.66 13.05
N ILE A 105 -2.54 12.72 13.81
CA ILE A 105 -1.70 13.15 14.94
C ILE A 105 -1.43 11.98 15.90
N VAL A 106 -2.49 11.29 16.31
CA VAL A 106 -2.43 10.00 16.99
C VAL A 106 -2.75 8.92 15.96
N PRO A 107 -1.81 8.03 15.61
CA PRO A 107 -2.06 6.97 14.64
C PRO A 107 -3.20 6.04 15.05
N LEU A 108 -3.94 5.50 14.08
CA LEU A 108 -5.01 4.51 14.32
C LEU A 108 -4.52 3.30 15.11
N SER A 109 -3.26 2.87 14.89
CA SER A 109 -2.64 1.75 15.63
C SER A 109 -2.41 2.04 17.12
N ARG A 110 -2.58 3.29 17.56
CA ARG A 110 -2.47 3.72 18.96
C ARG A 110 -3.80 4.25 19.51
N GLY A 111 -4.92 3.90 18.89
CA GLY A 111 -6.25 4.32 19.31
C GLY A 111 -6.65 5.70 18.85
N GLY A 112 -5.96 6.28 17.86
CA GLY A 112 -6.43 7.49 17.21
C GLY A 112 -7.69 7.24 16.37
N GLU A 113 -8.46 8.30 16.12
CA GLU A 113 -9.70 8.24 15.35
C GLU A 113 -9.63 9.10 14.08
N ASN A 114 -10.58 8.88 13.17
CA ASN A 114 -10.76 9.66 11.94
C ASN A 114 -11.56 10.96 12.22
N THR A 115 -11.09 11.78 13.16
CA THR A 115 -11.72 13.05 13.55
C THR A 115 -10.92 14.24 13.02
N LEU A 116 -11.57 15.36 12.67
CA LEU A 116 -10.89 16.52 12.08
C LEU A 116 -9.78 17.07 12.99
N GLU A 117 -9.97 16.97 14.30
CA GLU A 117 -9.03 17.42 15.33
C GLU A 117 -7.79 16.54 15.40
N ASN A 118 -7.90 15.26 15.03
CA ASN A 118 -6.80 14.31 14.98
C ASN A 118 -6.09 14.30 13.62
N LEU A 119 -6.49 15.15 12.67
CA LEU A 119 -5.90 15.21 11.32
C LEU A 119 -5.08 16.47 11.08
N GLN A 120 -3.89 16.25 10.54
CA GLN A 120 -2.96 17.32 10.14
C GLN A 120 -2.67 17.22 8.64
N ALA A 121 -2.65 18.38 7.98
CA ALA A 121 -2.28 18.50 6.57
C ALA A 121 -0.76 18.69 6.45
N LEU A 122 -0.09 17.81 5.71
CA LEU A 122 1.37 17.76 5.60
C LEU A 122 1.84 17.74 4.15
N CYS A 123 2.99 18.34 3.91
CA CYS A 123 3.75 18.09 2.68
C CYS A 123 4.45 16.72 2.75
N LYS A 124 4.91 16.22 1.60
CA LYS A 124 5.57 14.92 1.48
C LYS A 124 6.80 14.76 2.39
N SER A 125 7.61 15.82 2.57
CA SER A 125 8.81 15.77 3.42
C SER A 125 8.47 15.66 4.90
N CYS A 126 7.50 16.44 5.39
CA CYS A 126 7.04 16.38 6.77
C CYS A 126 6.39 15.02 7.06
N HIS A 127 5.54 14.53 6.16
CA HIS A 127 4.91 13.22 6.29
C HIS A 127 5.96 12.10 6.36
N SER A 128 6.92 12.07 5.43
CA SER A 128 8.01 11.07 5.44
C SER A 128 8.84 11.12 6.72
N ARG A 129 9.13 12.32 7.24
CA ARG A 129 9.86 12.49 8.51
C ARG A 129 9.07 11.93 9.69
N LYS A 130 7.76 12.16 9.73
CA LYS A 130 6.87 11.63 10.76
C LYS A 130 6.81 10.10 10.70
N THR A 131 6.54 9.53 9.53
CA THR A 131 6.52 8.06 9.34
C THR A 131 7.83 7.42 9.81
N ARG A 132 8.98 8.04 9.52
CA ARG A 132 10.28 7.54 9.99
C ARG A 132 10.44 7.63 11.51
N LYS A 133 10.00 8.73 12.14
CA LYS A 133 10.04 8.87 13.61
C LYS A 133 9.11 7.87 14.30
N GLU A 134 7.97 7.55 13.70
CA GLU A 134 6.99 6.63 14.27
C GLU A 134 7.32 5.16 14.00
N GLY A 135 7.93 4.85 12.85
CA GLY A 135 8.29 3.49 12.44
C GLY A 135 9.54 2.93 13.13
N VAL A 136 10.42 3.78 13.63
CA VAL A 136 11.60 3.37 14.41
C VAL A 136 11.21 3.26 15.88
N GLY A 137 10.55 2.16 16.25
CA GLY A 137 10.34 1.73 17.63
C GLY A 137 9.52 2.70 18.49
N GLY A 138 8.19 2.57 18.49
CA GLY A 138 7.35 3.05 19.60
C GLY A 138 7.45 4.54 19.97
N GLY A 139 7.91 5.41 19.07
CA GLY A 139 8.15 6.82 19.39
C GLY A 139 6.84 7.54 19.75
N LYS A 140 6.76 8.12 20.96
CA LYS A 140 5.59 8.84 21.52
C LYS A 140 4.92 9.73 20.48
N SER A 141 3.58 9.73 20.44
CA SER A 141 2.80 10.71 19.66
C SER A 141 3.32 12.09 20.02
N LEU A 142 3.84 12.82 19.02
CA LEU A 142 4.48 14.11 19.25
C LEU A 142 3.47 15.02 19.97
N GLU A 143 3.76 15.38 21.22
CA GLU A 143 3.05 16.46 21.90
C GLU A 143 3.21 17.70 21.02
N ILE A 144 2.08 18.18 20.51
CA ILE A 144 1.98 19.34 19.64
C ILE A 144 2.40 20.56 20.46
N THR A 145 3.69 20.88 20.42
CA THR A 145 4.18 22.13 20.97
C THR A 145 3.96 23.23 19.92
N LYS A 146 3.02 24.12 20.25
CA LYS A 146 2.73 25.42 19.62
C LYS A 146 2.26 25.36 18.16
N LYS A 147 0.95 25.10 17.98
CA LYS A 147 0.23 25.32 16.72
C LYS A 147 0.39 26.78 16.28
N ARG A 148 1.07 27.03 15.15
CA ARG A 148 0.87 28.28 14.41
C ARG A 148 -0.44 28.14 13.63
N PRO A 149 -1.41 29.05 13.80
CA PRO A 149 -2.61 29.08 12.98
C PRO A 149 -2.24 29.09 11.49
N TYR A 150 -3.03 28.36 10.72
CA TYR A 150 -2.95 28.30 9.26
C TYR A 150 -2.84 29.73 8.67
N GLY A 151 -1.72 30.03 7.99
CA GLY A 151 -1.50 31.30 7.29
C GLY A 151 -0.70 32.41 8.01
N GLN A 152 -0.18 32.18 9.22
CA GLN A 152 0.56 33.23 9.95
C GLN A 152 2.09 33.11 9.79
N SER A 153 2.76 34.14 9.23
CA SER A 153 4.23 34.24 9.16
C SER A 153 4.85 34.59 10.54
N LYS A 154 6.11 34.18 10.81
CA LYS A 154 6.84 34.45 12.07
C LYS A 154 7.01 35.96 12.31
N ASN A 155 6.89 36.77 11.26
CA ASN A 155 7.09 38.22 11.31
C ASN A 155 5.95 38.99 12.00
N HIS A 156 4.76 38.41 12.17
CA HIS A 156 3.65 39.10 12.85
C HIS A 156 3.91 39.35 14.35
N ALA A 157 4.62 38.44 15.02
CA ALA A 157 4.92 38.58 16.45
C ALA A 157 5.89 39.74 16.75
N ARG A 158 6.79 40.07 15.82
CA ARG A 158 7.78 41.14 16.00
C ARG A 158 7.22 42.56 15.81
N GLU A 159 6.16 42.72 15.03
CA GLU A 159 5.54 44.04 14.81
C GLU A 159 4.63 44.48 15.96
N MET A 160 4.14 43.53 16.78
CA MET A 160 3.32 43.83 17.96
C MET A 160 4.16 44.21 19.19
N GLU A 161 5.44 43.80 19.25
CA GLU A 161 6.35 44.11 20.37
C GLU A 161 7.03 45.48 20.24
N VAL A 162 6.98 46.13 19.07
CA VAL A 162 7.65 47.42 18.81
C VAL A 162 6.70 48.62 18.99
N LYS A 163 5.41 48.39 19.22
CA LYS A 163 4.38 49.43 19.48
C LYS A 163 3.93 49.51 20.95
N GLY A 164 4.66 48.89 21.86
CA GLY A 164 4.44 48.97 23.31
C GLY A 164 5.31 50.04 23.97
#